data_AF-A0A1H5HM83-F1
#
_entry.id   AF-A0A1H5HM83-F1
#
_cell.length_a   1.000
_cell.length_b   1.000
_cell.length_c   1.000
_cell.angle_alpha   90.00
_cell.angle_beta   90.00
_cell.angle_gamma   90.00
#
_symmetry.space_group_name_H-M   'P 1'
#
loop_
_entity.id
_entity.type
_entity.pdbx_description
1 polymer ?
#
loop_
_entity_poly.entity_id
_entity_poly.type
_entity_poly.pdbx_seq_one_letter_code
_entity_poly.pdbx_strand_id
1 'polypeptide(L)'
;MLRWDISLHPSWDRMYKSGMTVREISDLTGRPLSTVHRHLQVRQIYDDEIRSIHDAANAARDPGWPTTHWQRRYKATQIFLAANARLPAVGSDEEESSLARWVAHQRALHIRGELPDIQITLMDMLPGWTYREPSVNRDEHWRHRLADLQAFVTETGSLPRYKRYDSEHEYSLGVWLHTQHQRRAEGSLKQWRMEALNEALAGWHSSM
;
A
#
# COMPACT_ATOMS: atom_id res chain seq x y z
N MET A 1 -7.87 -17.92 -35.99
CA MET A 1 -8.44 -16.56 -35.86
C MET A 1 -8.22 -16.10 -34.43
N LEU A 2 -7.21 -15.27 -34.17
CA LEU A 2 -7.09 -14.62 -32.86
C LEU A 2 -8.24 -13.62 -32.74
N ARG A 3 -9.02 -13.72 -31.65
CA ARG A 3 -10.06 -12.75 -31.37
C ARG A 3 -9.36 -11.43 -30.98
N TRP A 4 -9.52 -10.41 -31.81
CA TRP A 4 -8.96 -9.06 -31.60
C TRP A 4 -9.83 -8.21 -30.63
N ASP A 5 -10.81 -8.85 -29.99
CA ASP A 5 -11.63 -8.31 -28.90
C ASP A 5 -10.83 -8.12 -27.60
N ILE A 6 -9.80 -8.94 -27.37
CA ILE A 6 -8.92 -8.88 -26.20
C ILE A 6 -7.70 -8.01 -26.49
N SER A 7 -7.58 -6.89 -25.78
CA SER A 7 -6.44 -5.99 -25.88
C SER A 7 -5.14 -6.65 -25.42
N LEU A 8 -4.08 -6.55 -26.23
CA LEU A 8 -2.72 -7.00 -25.88
C LEU A 8 -2.06 -6.12 -24.80
N HIS A 9 -2.55 -4.88 -24.65
CA HIS A 9 -2.07 -3.93 -23.65
C HIS A 9 -3.27 -3.27 -22.95
N PRO A 10 -4.01 -4.01 -22.12
CA PRO A 10 -5.21 -3.49 -21.44
C PRO A 10 -4.89 -2.36 -20.45
N SER A 11 -3.62 -2.21 -20.06
CA SER A 11 -3.13 -1.06 -19.31
C SER A 11 -3.03 0.21 -20.14
N TRP A 12 -2.61 0.12 -21.41
CA TRP A 12 -2.53 1.29 -22.31
C TRP A 12 -3.91 1.80 -22.66
N ASP A 13 -4.87 0.88 -22.84
CA ASP A 13 -6.27 1.23 -23.09
C ASP A 13 -6.86 1.98 -21.88
N ARG A 14 -6.60 1.50 -20.65
CA ARG A 14 -7.00 2.20 -19.42
C ARG A 14 -6.36 3.58 -19.31
N MET A 15 -5.05 3.69 -19.55
CA MET A 15 -4.34 4.98 -19.56
C MET A 15 -4.93 5.94 -20.60
N TYR A 16 -5.22 5.46 -21.80
CA TYR A 16 -5.78 6.29 -22.85
C TYR A 16 -7.22 6.73 -22.51
N LYS A 17 -8.08 5.81 -22.06
CA LYS A 17 -9.44 6.16 -21.59
C LYS A 17 -9.42 7.15 -20.41
N SER A 18 -8.36 7.18 -19.63
CA SER A 18 -8.19 8.15 -18.53
C SER A 18 -7.75 9.55 -18.98
N GLY A 19 -7.64 9.79 -20.29
CA GLY A 19 -7.30 11.09 -20.87
C GLY A 19 -5.79 11.30 -21.10
N MET A 20 -4.96 10.27 -20.90
CA MET A 20 -3.54 10.35 -21.27
C MET A 20 -3.35 10.38 -22.77
N THR A 21 -2.49 11.29 -23.22
CA THR A 21 -2.05 11.31 -24.60
C THR A 21 -1.13 10.12 -24.90
N VAL A 22 -1.05 9.76 -26.18
CA VAL A 22 -0.13 8.72 -26.68
C VAL A 22 1.32 8.98 -26.25
N ARG A 23 1.72 10.25 -26.19
CA ARG A 23 3.06 10.67 -25.76
C ARG A 23 3.31 10.42 -24.28
N GLU A 24 2.34 10.76 -23.44
CA GLU A 24 2.45 10.50 -22.00
C GLU A 24 2.49 9.00 -21.69
N ILE A 25 1.67 8.20 -22.37
CA ILE A 25 1.70 6.73 -22.25
C ILE A 25 3.06 6.18 -22.67
N SER A 26 3.62 6.68 -23.78
CA SER A 26 4.97 6.34 -24.24
C SER A 26 6.02 6.66 -23.16
N ASP A 27 5.98 7.88 -22.60
CA ASP A 27 6.94 8.34 -21.59
C ASP A 27 6.84 7.57 -20.26
N LEU A 28 5.62 7.18 -19.87
CA LEU A 28 5.31 6.41 -18.66
C LEU A 28 5.63 4.92 -18.77
N THR A 29 5.44 4.34 -19.94
CA THR A 29 5.67 2.90 -20.17
C THR A 29 7.09 2.62 -20.68
N GLY A 30 7.83 3.65 -21.12
CA GLY A 30 9.15 3.51 -21.74
C GLY A 30 9.09 2.85 -23.12
N ARG A 31 7.91 2.78 -23.74
CA ARG A 31 7.69 2.13 -25.04
C ARG A 31 7.74 3.16 -26.17
N PRO A 32 8.18 2.79 -27.38
CA PRO A 32 8.24 3.74 -28.49
C PRO A 32 6.87 4.35 -28.80
N LEU A 33 6.84 5.67 -29.04
CA LEU A 33 5.63 6.42 -29.40
C LEU A 33 4.86 5.78 -30.55
N SER A 34 5.57 5.34 -31.58
CA SER A 34 4.99 4.68 -32.77
C SER A 34 4.27 3.39 -32.41
N THR A 35 4.78 2.61 -31.46
CA THR A 35 4.17 1.36 -30.99
C THR A 35 2.89 1.62 -30.22
N VAL A 36 2.92 2.58 -29.28
CA VAL A 36 1.73 2.98 -28.51
C VAL A 36 0.66 3.56 -29.44
N HIS A 37 1.06 4.42 -30.37
CA HIS A 37 0.16 5.02 -31.35
C HIS A 37 -0.51 3.95 -32.21
N ARG A 38 0.27 3.01 -32.76
CA ARG A 38 -0.25 1.92 -33.58
C ARG A 38 -1.23 1.05 -32.80
N HIS A 39 -0.91 0.69 -31.55
CA HIS A 39 -1.81 -0.09 -30.70
C HIS A 39 -3.16 0.62 -30.51
N LEU A 40 -3.15 1.90 -30.14
CA LEU A 40 -4.38 2.67 -29.89
C LEU A 40 -5.19 2.94 -31.16
N GLN A 41 -4.54 3.13 -32.31
CA GLN A 41 -5.23 3.21 -33.61
C GLN A 41 -5.98 1.91 -33.92
N VAL A 42 -5.37 0.76 -33.67
CA VAL A 42 -6.05 -0.53 -33.85
C VAL A 42 -7.20 -0.67 -32.86
N ARG A 43 -7.03 -0.24 -31.60
CA ARG A 43 -8.10 -0.30 -30.59
C ARG A 43 -9.32 0.53 -30.96
N GLN A 44 -9.14 1.71 -31.55
CA GLN A 44 -10.25 2.56 -32.03
C GLN A 44 -11.10 1.91 -33.13
N ILE A 45 -10.59 0.90 -33.83
CA ILE A 45 -11.37 0.14 -34.84
C ILE A 45 -12.36 -0.81 -34.15
N TYR A 46 -12.04 -1.32 -32.96
CA TYR A 46 -12.81 -2.35 -32.25
C TYR A 46 -13.58 -1.82 -31.03
N ASP A 47 -13.22 -0.64 -30.54
CA ASP A 47 -13.81 0.07 -29.40
C ASP A 47 -13.98 1.52 -29.85
N ASP A 48 -15.12 1.84 -30.45
CA ASP A 48 -15.43 3.15 -31.03
C ASP A 48 -15.62 4.23 -29.94
N GLU A 49 -16.02 3.83 -28.74
CA GLU A 49 -16.14 4.71 -27.58
C GLU A 49 -14.79 5.14 -27.01
N ILE A 50 -13.70 4.36 -27.21
CA ILE A 50 -12.39 4.63 -26.58
C ILE A 50 -11.89 6.06 -26.82
N ARG A 51 -12.16 6.60 -28.01
CA ARG A 51 -11.73 7.95 -28.39
C ARG A 51 -12.56 9.02 -27.70
N SER A 52 -13.89 8.84 -27.68
CA SER A 52 -14.81 9.76 -27.00
C SER A 52 -14.54 9.81 -25.50
N ILE A 53 -14.30 8.65 -24.88
CA ILE A 53 -13.94 8.54 -23.46
C ILE A 53 -12.61 9.28 -23.19
N HIS A 54 -11.58 9.04 -24.00
CA HIS A 54 -10.30 9.75 -23.90
C HIS A 54 -10.50 11.26 -24.01
N ASP A 55 -11.21 11.74 -25.04
CA ASP A 55 -11.33 13.17 -25.32
C ASP A 55 -12.12 13.88 -24.19
N ALA A 56 -13.16 13.24 -23.65
CA ALA A 56 -13.90 13.74 -22.50
C ALA A 56 -13.03 13.79 -21.23
N ALA A 57 -12.28 12.72 -20.92
CA ALA A 57 -11.39 12.67 -19.77
C ALA A 57 -10.22 13.66 -19.88
N ASN A 58 -9.67 13.86 -21.08
CA ASN A 58 -8.60 14.81 -21.34
C ASN A 58 -9.08 16.26 -21.21
N ALA A 59 -10.29 16.56 -21.71
CA ALA A 59 -10.93 17.87 -21.54
C ALA A 59 -11.25 18.16 -20.06
N ALA A 60 -11.63 17.13 -19.29
CA ALA A 60 -11.93 17.21 -17.87
C ALA A 60 -10.68 17.15 -16.96
N ARG A 61 -9.48 17.49 -17.47
CA ARG A 61 -8.24 17.55 -16.69
C ARG A 61 -8.32 18.56 -15.54
N ASP A 62 -8.83 18.08 -14.41
CA ASP A 62 -9.00 18.74 -13.12
C ASP A 62 -7.69 18.64 -12.28
N PRO A 63 -7.57 19.25 -11.08
CA PRO A 63 -6.37 19.22 -10.22
C PRO A 63 -5.84 17.81 -9.87
N GLY A 64 -6.63 16.76 -10.08
CA GLY A 64 -6.23 15.37 -9.85
C GLY A 64 -5.18 14.82 -10.83
N TRP A 65 -4.87 15.56 -11.91
CA TRP A 65 -3.82 15.16 -12.85
C TRP A 65 -2.46 14.97 -12.16
N PRO A 66 -1.69 13.91 -12.47
CA PRO A 66 -0.39 13.72 -11.86
C PRO A 66 0.54 14.90 -12.18
N THR A 67 0.96 15.62 -11.15
CA THR A 67 1.92 16.74 -11.29
C THR A 67 3.26 16.24 -11.84
N THR A 68 4.07 17.14 -12.40
CA THR A 68 5.43 16.81 -12.87
C THR A 68 6.27 16.12 -11.78
N HIS A 69 6.12 16.53 -10.52
CA HIS A 69 6.80 15.89 -9.40
C HIS A 69 6.30 14.46 -9.18
N TRP A 70 4.97 14.26 -9.21
CA TRP A 70 4.36 12.94 -9.08
C TRP A 70 4.86 11.99 -10.18
N GLN A 71 4.85 12.45 -11.44
CA GLN A 71 5.31 11.67 -12.59
C GLN A 71 6.78 11.27 -12.46
N ARG A 72 7.64 12.18 -11.98
CA ARG A 72 9.05 11.90 -11.73
C ARG A 72 9.24 10.82 -10.66
N ARG A 73 8.49 10.89 -9.55
CA ARG A 73 8.55 9.91 -8.46
C ARG A 73 8.03 8.54 -8.89
N TYR A 74 6.94 8.52 -9.66
CA TYR A 74 6.42 7.29 -10.26
C TYR A 74 7.45 6.62 -11.16
N LYS A 75 8.05 7.38 -12.09
CA LYS A 75 9.09 6.88 -12.99
C LYS A 75 10.32 6.36 -12.24
N ALA A 76 10.77 7.08 -11.21
CA ALA A 76 11.87 6.63 -10.37
C ALA A 76 11.52 5.30 -9.65
N THR A 77 10.28 5.14 -9.19
CA THR A 77 9.80 3.89 -8.59
C THR A 77 9.76 2.74 -9.61
N GLN A 78 9.34 3.00 -10.85
CA GLN A 78 9.40 2.00 -11.93
C GLN A 78 10.83 1.57 -12.24
N ILE A 79 11.76 2.52 -12.33
CA ILE A 79 13.19 2.23 -12.57
C ILE A 79 13.75 1.39 -11.43
N PHE A 80 13.46 1.75 -10.18
CA PHE A 80 13.89 0.99 -9.02
C PHE A 80 13.33 -0.44 -9.04
N LEU A 81 12.03 -0.59 -9.33
CA LEU A 81 11.36 -1.88 -9.41
C LEU A 81 11.97 -2.76 -10.51
N ALA A 82 12.27 -2.19 -11.68
CA ALA A 82 12.90 -2.91 -12.77
C ALA A 82 14.33 -3.38 -12.42
N ALA A 83 15.08 -2.58 -11.67
CA ALA A 83 16.45 -2.90 -11.26
C ALA A 83 16.51 -3.92 -10.10
N ASN A 84 15.56 -3.86 -9.16
CA ASN A 84 15.63 -4.62 -7.91
C ASN A 84 14.58 -5.74 -7.80
N ALA A 85 13.64 -5.83 -8.74
CA ALA A 85 12.50 -6.75 -8.72
C ALA A 85 11.62 -6.64 -7.45
N ARG A 86 11.69 -5.51 -6.73
CA ARG A 86 10.90 -5.21 -5.53
C ARG A 86 10.59 -3.71 -5.45
N LEU A 87 9.57 -3.36 -4.68
CA LEU A 87 9.30 -1.95 -4.35
C LEU A 87 10.38 -1.40 -3.39
N PRO A 88 10.60 -0.06 -3.42
CA PRO A 88 11.47 0.61 -2.46
C PRO A 88 11.04 0.37 -1.01
N ALA A 89 12.02 0.18 -0.13
CA ALA A 89 11.84 0.02 1.30
C ALA A 89 12.64 1.08 2.08
N VAL A 90 12.21 1.38 3.31
CA VAL A 90 12.97 2.28 4.18
C VAL A 90 14.19 1.53 4.70
N GLY A 91 15.37 2.12 4.56
CA GLY A 91 16.64 1.49 4.90
C GLY A 91 17.76 2.53 5.06
N SER A 92 19.00 2.12 4.79
CA SER A 92 20.18 2.99 4.88
C SER A 92 20.37 3.90 3.66
N ASP A 93 19.79 3.55 2.52
CA ASP A 93 19.81 4.39 1.31
C ASP A 93 18.70 5.44 1.39
N GLU A 94 19.08 6.72 1.37
CA GLU A 94 18.12 7.83 1.52
C GLU A 94 17.24 8.03 0.28
N GLU A 95 17.75 7.75 -0.93
CA GLU A 95 16.97 7.86 -2.16
C GLU A 95 15.91 6.76 -2.23
N GLU A 96 16.28 5.51 -1.90
CA GLU A 96 15.32 4.41 -1.76
C GLU A 96 14.28 4.73 -0.69
N SER A 97 14.72 5.21 0.47
CA SER A 97 13.83 5.58 1.57
C SER A 97 12.87 6.71 1.18
N SER A 98 13.33 7.68 0.40
CA SER A 98 12.52 8.77 -0.16
C SER A 98 11.41 8.21 -1.08
N LEU A 99 11.74 7.27 -1.97
CA LEU A 99 10.76 6.61 -2.84
C LEU A 99 9.79 5.73 -2.03
N ALA A 100 10.28 5.01 -1.02
CA ALA A 100 9.46 4.17 -0.15
C ALA A 100 8.40 4.99 0.60
N ARG A 101 8.79 6.16 1.14
CA ARG A 101 7.86 7.11 1.79
C ARG A 101 6.84 7.66 0.79
N TRP A 102 7.26 7.98 -0.43
CA TRP A 102 6.35 8.45 -1.47
C TRP A 102 5.28 7.39 -1.83
N VAL A 103 5.68 6.13 -2.05
CA VAL A 103 4.74 5.01 -2.29
C VAL A 103 3.79 4.81 -1.11
N ALA A 104 4.31 4.89 0.13
CA ALA A 104 3.48 4.81 1.33
C ALA A 104 2.46 5.95 1.42
N HIS A 105 2.82 7.16 1.01
CA HIS A 105 1.90 8.30 0.94
C HIS A 105 0.78 8.07 -0.08
N GLN A 106 1.08 7.56 -1.28
CA GLN A 106 0.06 7.26 -2.30
C GLN A 106 -0.95 6.21 -1.78
N ARG A 107 -0.46 5.19 -1.09
CA ARG A 107 -1.31 4.17 -0.44
C ARG A 107 -2.23 4.80 0.62
N ALA A 108 -1.71 5.71 1.43
CA ALA A 108 -2.49 6.36 2.47
C ALA A 108 -3.62 7.22 1.89
N LEU A 109 -3.36 7.92 0.77
CA LEU A 109 -4.39 8.65 0.01
C LEU A 109 -5.42 7.68 -0.58
N HIS A 110 -4.98 6.55 -1.15
CA HIS A 110 -5.87 5.54 -1.72
C HIS A 110 -6.83 4.95 -0.67
N ILE A 111 -6.31 4.58 0.51
CA ILE A 111 -7.13 4.05 1.61
C ILE A 111 -8.15 5.08 2.11
N ARG A 112 -7.83 6.38 2.03
CA ARG A 112 -8.74 7.48 2.39
C ARG A 112 -9.73 7.84 1.29
N GLY A 113 -9.63 7.26 0.10
CA GLY A 113 -10.42 7.66 -1.07
C GLY A 113 -10.02 9.03 -1.63
N GLU A 114 -8.84 9.53 -1.29
CA GLU A 114 -8.31 10.84 -1.68
C GLU A 114 -7.36 10.75 -2.88
N LEU A 115 -6.96 9.54 -3.30
CA LEU A 115 -6.08 9.37 -4.46
C LEU A 115 -6.91 9.46 -5.75
N PRO A 116 -6.59 10.38 -6.68
CA PRO A 116 -7.32 10.51 -7.94
C PRO A 116 -7.28 9.23 -8.78
N ASP A 117 -8.36 8.90 -9.49
CA ASP A 117 -8.50 7.68 -10.30
C ASP A 117 -7.37 7.47 -11.31
N ILE A 118 -6.86 8.56 -11.89
CA ILE A 118 -5.71 8.55 -12.79
C ILE A 118 -4.43 8.06 -12.10
N GLN A 119 -4.21 8.48 -10.85
CA GLN A 119 -3.07 8.06 -10.04
C GLN A 119 -3.25 6.62 -9.56
N ILE A 120 -4.48 6.18 -9.24
CA ILE A 120 -4.80 4.78 -8.94
C ILE A 120 -4.45 3.89 -10.14
N THR A 121 -4.94 4.25 -11.34
CA THR A 121 -4.70 3.51 -12.58
C THR A 121 -3.20 3.35 -12.88
N LEU A 122 -2.42 4.40 -12.63
CA LEU A 122 -0.96 4.35 -12.76
C LEU A 122 -0.32 3.50 -11.67
N MET A 123 -0.73 3.67 -10.42
CA MET A 123 -0.21 2.89 -9.32
C MET A 123 -0.47 1.40 -9.48
N ASP A 124 -1.63 0.98 -10.01
CA ASP A 124 -1.98 -0.42 -10.36
C ASP A 124 -1.01 -1.10 -11.31
N MET A 125 -0.18 -0.33 -12.01
CA MET A 125 0.88 -0.85 -12.85
C MET A 125 2.17 -1.20 -12.08
N LEU A 126 2.24 -0.90 -10.79
CA LEU A 126 3.34 -1.26 -9.91
C LEU A 126 3.00 -2.53 -9.12
N PRO A 127 3.55 -3.70 -9.51
CA PRO A 127 3.42 -4.93 -8.74
C PRO A 127 3.67 -4.73 -7.24
N GLY A 128 2.73 -5.18 -6.41
CA GLY A 128 2.82 -5.11 -4.96
C GLY A 128 2.53 -3.73 -4.35
N TRP A 129 2.04 -2.74 -5.12
CA TRP A 129 1.72 -1.43 -4.53
C TRP A 129 0.42 -1.48 -3.69
N THR A 130 -0.66 -2.12 -4.15
CA THR A 130 -1.88 -2.31 -3.34
C THR A 130 -1.67 -3.36 -2.26
N TYR A 131 -0.85 -4.36 -2.55
CA TYR A 131 -0.51 -5.41 -1.60
C TYR A 131 0.56 -4.92 -0.62
N ARG A 132 0.11 -4.45 0.53
CA ARG A 132 0.92 -4.55 1.74
C ARG A 132 -0.04 -4.94 2.87
N GLU A 133 0.13 -6.13 3.44
CA GLU A 133 -0.23 -6.33 4.84
C GLU A 133 0.57 -5.32 5.67
N PRO A 134 -0.06 -4.26 6.20
CA PRO A 134 0.08 -4.00 7.64
C PRO A 134 -1.09 -3.23 8.29
N SER A 135 -2.25 -3.04 7.65
CA SER A 135 -3.46 -2.63 8.38
C SER A 135 -4.24 -3.85 8.87
N VAL A 136 -4.39 -4.86 8.01
CA VAL A 136 -4.96 -6.18 8.34
C VAL A 136 -4.01 -6.98 9.25
N ASN A 137 -2.69 -6.93 9.01
CA ASN A 137 -1.71 -7.64 9.85
C ASN A 137 -1.44 -6.94 11.20
N ARG A 138 -1.75 -5.65 11.40
CA ARG A 138 -1.53 -5.03 12.74
C ARG A 138 -2.51 -5.51 13.80
N ASP A 139 -3.74 -5.82 13.41
CA ASP A 139 -4.74 -6.37 14.32
C ASP A 139 -4.52 -7.89 14.45
N GLU A 140 -4.12 -8.60 13.39
CA GLU A 140 -3.75 -10.01 13.45
C GLU A 140 -2.47 -10.27 14.25
N HIS A 141 -1.40 -9.52 14.00
CA HIS A 141 -0.17 -9.55 14.81
C HIS A 141 -0.47 -9.20 16.27
N TRP A 142 -1.41 -8.30 16.53
CA TRP A 142 -1.84 -8.01 17.88
C TRP A 142 -2.57 -9.22 18.50
N ARG A 143 -3.43 -9.92 17.75
CA ARG A 143 -4.06 -11.18 18.19
C ARG A 143 -3.04 -12.28 18.46
N HIS A 144 -2.05 -12.47 17.58
CA HIS A 144 -0.96 -13.42 17.78
C HIS A 144 -0.16 -13.09 19.04
N ARG A 145 0.22 -11.82 19.25
CA ARG A 145 0.93 -11.40 20.46
C ARG A 145 0.09 -11.57 21.72
N LEU A 146 -1.22 -11.35 21.65
CA LEU A 146 -2.13 -11.65 22.75
C LEU A 146 -2.17 -13.16 23.04
N ALA A 147 -2.23 -14.00 22.01
CA ALA A 147 -2.19 -15.46 22.15
C ALA A 147 -0.87 -15.94 22.77
N ASP A 148 0.27 -15.43 22.31
CA ASP A 148 1.59 -15.72 22.90
C ASP A 148 1.65 -15.30 24.37
N LEU A 149 1.12 -14.13 24.69
CA LEU A 149 1.04 -13.64 26.07
C LEU A 149 0.14 -14.54 26.94
N GLN A 150 -1.01 -14.95 26.42
CA GLN A 150 -1.94 -15.83 27.13
C GLN A 150 -1.34 -17.22 27.37
N ALA A 151 -0.61 -17.77 26.38
CA ALA A 151 0.12 -19.02 26.51
C ALA A 151 1.21 -18.92 27.59
N PHE A 152 2.02 -17.84 27.57
CA PHE A 152 3.05 -17.60 28.57
C PHE A 152 2.49 -17.55 29.99
N VAL A 153 1.38 -16.83 30.19
CA VAL A 153 0.73 -16.70 31.51
C VAL A 153 0.12 -18.03 31.94
N THR A 154 -0.42 -18.82 31.01
CA THR A 154 -0.94 -20.17 31.29
C THR A 154 0.17 -21.12 31.72
N GLU A 155 1.34 -21.04 31.08
CA GLU A 155 2.48 -21.91 31.38
C GLU A 155 3.19 -21.53 32.70
N THR A 156 3.42 -20.24 32.91
CA THR A 156 4.24 -19.74 34.03
C THR A 156 3.42 -19.31 35.25
N GLY A 157 2.11 -19.10 35.08
CA GLY A 157 1.23 -18.53 36.10
C GLY A 157 1.49 -17.06 36.42
N SER A 158 2.37 -16.38 35.67
CA SER A 158 2.80 -15.01 35.96
C SER A 158 2.78 -14.13 34.70
N LEU A 159 2.54 -12.83 34.86
CA LEU A 159 2.69 -11.87 33.78
C LEU A 159 4.17 -11.69 33.40
N PRO A 160 4.50 -11.53 32.10
CA PRO A 160 5.88 -11.40 31.66
C PRO A 160 6.48 -10.06 32.11
N ARG A 161 7.73 -10.11 32.54
CA ARG A 161 8.49 -8.94 33.00
C ARG A 161 9.43 -8.48 31.89
N TYR A 162 9.63 -7.17 31.76
CA TYR A 162 10.62 -6.62 30.81
C TYR A 162 11.92 -6.15 31.47
N LYS A 163 11.98 -6.03 32.81
CA LYS A 163 13.16 -5.58 33.55
C LYS A 163 13.98 -6.70 34.20
N ARG A 164 13.31 -7.75 34.68
CA ARG A 164 13.91 -8.92 35.35
C ARG A 164 13.28 -10.16 34.73
N TYR A 165 13.69 -10.44 33.49
CA TYR A 165 13.17 -11.53 32.67
C TYR A 165 14.12 -12.73 32.70
N ASP A 166 13.55 -13.91 32.56
CA ASP A 166 14.26 -15.18 32.55
C ASP A 166 14.49 -15.69 31.12
N SER A 167 13.86 -15.07 30.11
CA SER A 167 14.06 -15.38 28.68
C SER A 167 13.82 -14.17 27.76
N GLU A 168 14.43 -14.21 26.57
CA GLU A 168 14.17 -13.27 25.46
C GLU A 168 12.67 -13.22 25.07
N HIS A 169 11.99 -14.36 25.16
CA HIS A 169 10.56 -14.46 24.89
C HIS A 169 9.72 -13.70 25.94
N GLU A 170 10.03 -13.89 27.24
CA GLU A 170 9.41 -13.13 28.34
C GLU A 170 9.67 -11.62 28.17
N TYR A 171 10.91 -11.23 27.86
CA TYR A 171 11.25 -9.83 27.62
C TYR A 171 10.39 -9.21 26.49
N SER A 172 10.29 -9.90 25.36
CA SER A 172 9.49 -9.44 24.21
C SER A 172 8.02 -9.21 24.57
N LEU A 173 7.42 -10.16 25.31
CA LEU A 173 6.03 -10.06 25.77
C LEU A 173 5.85 -8.97 26.83
N GLY A 174 6.81 -8.80 27.74
CA GLY A 174 6.81 -7.75 28.76
C GLY A 174 6.86 -6.35 28.15
N VAL A 175 7.68 -6.13 27.11
CA VAL A 175 7.74 -4.85 26.37
C VAL A 175 6.42 -4.60 25.64
N TRP A 176 5.84 -5.64 25.03
CA TRP A 176 4.56 -5.55 24.33
C TRP A 176 3.41 -5.17 25.28
N LEU A 177 3.35 -5.81 26.46
CA LEU A 177 2.35 -5.51 27.50
C LEU A 177 2.52 -4.09 28.06
N HIS A 178 3.76 -3.65 28.31
CA HIS A 178 4.05 -2.28 28.70
C HIS A 178 3.54 -1.26 27.67
N THR A 179 3.70 -1.55 26.38
CA THR A 179 3.18 -0.70 25.30
C THR A 179 1.64 -0.59 25.35
N GLN A 180 0.92 -1.67 25.71
CA GLN A 180 -0.53 -1.60 25.86
C GLN A 180 -0.95 -0.74 27.06
N HIS A 181 -0.18 -0.77 28.16
CA HIS A 181 -0.39 0.11 29.31
C HIS A 181 -0.24 1.59 28.96
N GLN A 182 0.82 1.96 28.24
CA GLN A 182 1.03 3.34 27.80
C GLN A 182 -0.13 3.82 26.92
N ARG A 183 -0.52 3.02 25.92
CA ARG A 183 -1.64 3.37 25.03
C ARG A 183 -2.97 3.51 25.77
N ARG A 184 -3.20 2.71 26.83
CA ARG A 184 -4.37 2.87 27.70
C ARG A 184 -4.30 4.19 28.46
N ALA A 185 -3.16 4.51 29.08
CA ALA A 185 -2.97 5.75 29.83
C ALA A 185 -3.12 7.00 28.95
N GLU A 186 -2.69 6.91 27.69
CA GLU A 186 -2.81 7.97 26.68
C GLU A 186 -4.20 8.04 26.02
N GLY A 187 -5.12 7.11 26.32
CA GLY A 187 -6.44 7.03 25.68
C GLY A 187 -6.40 6.63 24.19
N SER A 188 -5.27 6.09 23.71
CA SER A 188 -5.04 5.71 22.30
C SER A 188 -5.21 4.20 22.02
N LEU A 189 -5.52 3.40 23.05
CA LEU A 189 -5.82 1.98 22.91
C LEU A 189 -7.21 1.76 22.30
N LYS A 190 -7.29 1.05 21.18
CA LYS A 190 -8.56 0.69 20.53
C LYS A 190 -9.47 -0.07 21.52
N GLN A 191 -10.76 0.23 21.52
CA GLN A 191 -11.76 -0.37 22.42
C GLN A 191 -11.74 -1.91 22.40
N TRP A 192 -11.79 -2.53 21.22
CA TRP A 192 -11.79 -3.99 21.09
C TRP A 192 -10.51 -4.66 21.64
N ARG A 193 -9.37 -3.96 21.64
CA ARG A 193 -8.10 -4.47 22.22
C ARG A 193 -8.15 -4.47 23.73
N MET A 194 -8.81 -3.47 24.31
CA MET A 194 -9.04 -3.41 25.76
C MET A 194 -9.95 -4.56 26.20
N GLU A 195 -11.04 -4.79 25.47
CA GLU A 195 -11.97 -5.91 25.72
C GLU A 195 -11.25 -7.26 25.61
N ALA A 196 -10.47 -7.48 24.54
CA ALA A 196 -9.73 -8.73 24.35
C ALA A 196 -8.65 -8.96 25.44
N LEU A 197 -7.97 -7.92 25.93
CA LEU A 197 -7.03 -8.06 27.05
C LEU A 197 -7.75 -8.36 28.37
N ASN A 198 -8.90 -7.72 28.62
CA ASN A 198 -9.73 -7.98 29.80
C ASN A 198 -10.23 -9.42 29.84
N GLU A 199 -10.62 -9.98 28.69
CA GLU A 199 -11.06 -11.36 28.55
C GLU A 199 -9.90 -12.35 28.73
N ALA A 200 -8.74 -12.06 28.12
CA ALA A 200 -7.63 -13.00 28.10
C ALA A 200 -6.85 -13.10 29.41
N LEU A 201 -6.77 -12.02 30.21
CA LEU A 201 -5.82 -11.93 31.33
C LEU A 201 -6.44 -11.24 32.55
N ALA A 202 -6.94 -12.00 33.52
CA ALA A 202 -7.39 -11.44 34.79
C ALA A 202 -6.23 -10.70 35.50
N GLY A 203 -6.37 -9.39 35.71
CA GLY A 203 -5.36 -8.58 36.40
C GLY A 203 -4.23 -8.00 35.53
N TRP A 204 -4.34 -8.02 34.20
CA TRP A 204 -3.35 -7.37 33.33
C TRP A 204 -3.25 -5.87 33.62
N HIS A 205 -4.37 -5.20 33.88
CA HIS A 205 -4.38 -3.85 34.41
C HIS A 205 -4.30 -3.91 35.94
N SER A 206 -3.24 -3.37 36.54
CA SER A 206 -3.23 -3.12 37.99
C SER A 206 -4.48 -2.30 38.34
N SER A 207 -5.35 -2.85 39.18
CA SER A 207 -6.22 -2.03 40.01
C SER A 207 -5.31 -1.29 40.97
N MET A 208 -5.27 0.03 40.88
CA MET A 208 -5.23 0.79 42.13
C MET A 208 -6.61 0.69 42.79
#